data_AF-A0A165VU27-F1
#
_entry.id   AF-A0A165VU27-F1
#
_cell.length_a   1.000
_cell.length_b   1.000
_cell.length_c   1.000
_cell.angle_alpha   90.00
_cell.angle_beta   90.00
_cell.angle_gamma   90.00
#
_symmetry.space_group_name_H-M   'P 1'
#
loop_
_entity.id
_entity.type
_entity.pdbx_description
1 polymer ?
#
loop_
_entity_poly.entity_id
_entity_poly.type
_entity_poly.pdbx_seq_one_letter_code
_entity_poly.pdbx_strand_id
1 'polypeptide(L)'
;MSNATELKALVKKLQSSSADEDIIGILQVLKKEAVITEALLRESKAGLAVGKLRSHGSKSVSDLAKDVVRKWKQEVEKEKQAKGGAGTPKLNGKVSDRKASGTPVTPTAQSPSAGKSPLAERSAKTDGIRVEVTGDKTRDKCIELIYDALAVDSGAPSEQILGRAKGIEASVIAEFNGANAAYKSKIRSLFVNLKDKHNPGLRESVVSGDLPVIRFAKMTSAEMASEERKAADNKIKQNNLFNSLGAEEQQAETDAFQCSRCKQRKCRYRQAQTRSADEPMTTFVTCVNCNNRWKFS
;
A
#
# COMPACT_ATOMS: atom_id res chain seq x y z
N MET A 1 18.81 20.67 -33.70
CA MET A 1 17.90 19.52 -33.78
C MET A 1 17.95 18.82 -32.43
N SER A 2 16.83 18.69 -31.73
CA SER A 2 16.81 18.22 -30.34
C SER A 2 17.23 16.75 -30.20
N ASN A 3 18.14 16.40 -29.29
CA ASN A 3 18.47 14.99 -28.96
C ASN A 3 17.22 14.14 -28.66
N ALA A 4 16.13 14.78 -28.19
CA ALA A 4 14.83 14.15 -27.97
C ALA A 4 14.15 13.64 -29.25
N THR A 5 14.27 14.33 -30.39
CA THR A 5 13.63 13.92 -31.65
C THR A 5 14.32 12.73 -32.29
N GLU A 6 15.64 12.63 -32.16
CA GLU A 6 16.43 11.48 -32.63
C GLU A 6 16.14 10.24 -31.77
N LEU A 7 16.09 10.40 -30.45
CA LEU A 7 15.68 9.32 -29.53
C LEU A 7 14.25 8.84 -29.80
N LYS A 8 13.29 9.74 -30.09
CA LYS A 8 11.93 9.35 -30.47
C LYS A 8 11.90 8.56 -31.78
N ALA A 9 12.72 8.93 -32.77
CA ALA A 9 12.83 8.20 -34.03
C ALA A 9 13.42 6.80 -33.84
N LEU A 10 14.46 6.66 -33.01
CA LEU A 10 15.05 5.37 -32.65
C LEU A 10 14.08 4.48 -31.88
N VAL A 11 13.31 5.04 -30.95
CA VAL A 11 12.26 4.30 -30.21
C VAL A 11 11.16 3.82 -31.15
N LYS A 12 10.75 4.64 -32.13
CA LYS A 12 9.76 4.23 -33.13
C LYS A 12 10.26 3.09 -34.00
N LYS A 13 11.53 3.15 -34.45
CA LYS A 13 12.19 2.05 -35.18
C LYS A 13 12.28 0.78 -34.34
N LEU A 14 12.66 0.90 -33.07
CA LEU A 14 12.76 -0.21 -32.12
C LEU A 14 11.41 -0.87 -31.82
N GLN A 15 10.31 -0.15 -31.95
CA GLN A 15 8.95 -0.71 -31.81
C GLN A 15 8.42 -1.32 -33.10
N SER A 16 8.87 -0.85 -34.27
CA SER A 16 8.44 -1.38 -35.57
C SER A 16 9.29 -2.55 -36.07
N SER A 17 10.54 -2.68 -35.60
CA SER A 17 11.45 -3.75 -36.00
C SER A 17 11.14 -5.06 -35.29
N SER A 18 11.00 -6.14 -36.05
CA SER A 18 10.78 -7.51 -35.56
C SER A 18 12.01 -8.42 -35.70
N ALA A 19 13.07 -7.94 -36.37
CA ALA A 19 14.32 -8.68 -36.54
C ALA A 19 15.27 -8.45 -35.35
N ASP A 20 15.79 -9.53 -34.77
CA ASP A 20 16.68 -9.49 -33.60
C ASP A 20 17.96 -8.68 -33.87
N GLU A 21 18.52 -8.78 -35.08
CA GLU A 21 19.74 -8.05 -35.48
C GLU A 21 19.53 -6.53 -35.54
N ASP A 22 18.38 -6.09 -36.04
CA ASP A 22 18.03 -4.67 -36.09
C ASP A 22 17.81 -4.11 -34.67
N ILE A 23 17.18 -4.88 -33.79
CA ILE A 23 16.98 -4.51 -32.39
C ILE A 23 18.34 -4.40 -31.68
N ILE A 24 19.25 -5.33 -31.92
CA ILE A 24 20.62 -5.30 -31.38
C ILE A 24 21.36 -4.06 -31.88
N GLY A 25 21.29 -3.77 -33.18
CA GLY A 25 21.91 -2.58 -33.79
C GLY A 25 21.40 -1.28 -33.16
N ILE A 26 20.08 -1.15 -32.98
CA ILE A 26 19.48 0.03 -32.35
C ILE A 26 19.87 0.14 -30.86
N LEU A 27 19.91 -0.98 -30.13
CA LEU A 27 20.37 -1.00 -28.73
C LEU A 27 21.84 -0.60 -28.59
N GLN A 28 22.70 -0.97 -29.55
CA GLN A 28 24.10 -0.56 -29.55
C GLN A 28 24.28 0.93 -29.84
N VAL A 29 23.46 1.49 -30.74
CA VAL A 29 23.42 2.94 -31.01
C VAL A 29 22.98 3.69 -29.74
N LEU A 30 21.90 3.25 -29.10
CA LEU A 30 21.42 3.80 -27.82
C LEU A 30 22.41 3.64 -26.65
N LYS A 31 23.30 2.63 -26.70
CA LYS A 31 24.38 2.43 -25.73
C LYS A 31 25.56 3.39 -25.96
N LYS A 32 25.77 3.88 -27.20
CA LYS A 32 26.84 4.81 -27.58
C LYS A 32 26.44 6.28 -27.42
N GLU A 33 25.16 6.61 -27.56
CA GLU A 33 24.62 7.96 -27.31
C GLU A 33 24.57 8.24 -25.79
N ALA A 34 25.73 8.56 -25.23
CA ALA A 34 26.02 8.50 -23.80
C ALA A 34 25.66 9.77 -22.99
N VAL A 35 24.73 10.62 -23.46
CA VAL A 35 24.25 11.77 -22.67
C VAL A 35 22.73 11.80 -22.66
N ILE A 36 22.16 10.90 -21.87
CA ILE A 36 20.72 10.76 -21.73
C ILE A 36 20.33 11.29 -20.35
N THR A 37 19.72 12.48 -20.35
CA THR A 37 19.25 13.15 -19.14
C THR A 37 17.88 12.64 -18.73
N GLU A 38 17.48 12.82 -17.46
CA GLU A 38 16.16 12.39 -16.99
C GLU A 38 15.02 13.02 -17.82
N ALA A 39 15.19 14.29 -18.20
CA ALA A 39 14.24 15.02 -19.04
C ALA A 39 14.08 14.36 -20.42
N LEU A 40 15.19 13.95 -21.05
CA LEU A 40 15.19 13.29 -22.36
C LEU A 40 14.55 11.88 -22.30
N LEU A 41 14.74 11.13 -21.21
CA LEU A 41 14.07 9.82 -21.04
C LEU A 41 12.56 9.94 -20.87
N ARG A 42 12.11 10.94 -20.10
CA ARG A 42 10.69 11.21 -19.90
C ARG A 42 10.02 11.65 -21.19
N GLU A 43 10.67 12.53 -21.96
CA GLU A 43 10.12 13.08 -23.19
C GLU A 43 10.09 12.05 -24.35
N SER A 44 11.15 11.26 -24.49
CA SER A 44 11.27 10.27 -25.57
C SER A 44 10.55 8.95 -25.31
N LYS A 45 10.16 8.68 -24.05
CA LYS A 45 9.63 7.39 -23.58
C LYS A 45 10.56 6.20 -23.88
N ALA A 46 11.85 6.44 -24.16
CA ALA A 46 12.82 5.40 -24.49
C ALA A 46 13.02 4.39 -23.34
N GLY A 47 12.94 4.84 -22.09
CA GLY A 47 13.03 3.98 -20.91
C GLY A 47 11.96 2.88 -20.85
N LEU A 48 10.74 3.17 -21.33
CA LEU A 48 9.66 2.19 -21.39
C LEU A 48 9.85 1.18 -22.53
N ALA A 49 10.29 1.65 -23.70
CA ALA A 49 10.51 0.81 -24.87
C ALA A 49 11.67 -0.19 -24.64
N VAL A 50 12.83 0.30 -24.18
CA VAL A 50 13.98 -0.55 -23.84
C VAL A 50 13.69 -1.41 -22.60
N GLY A 51 12.88 -0.91 -21.67
CA GLY A 51 12.42 -1.67 -20.50
C GLY A 51 11.68 -2.96 -20.87
N LYS A 52 10.84 -2.94 -21.91
CA LYS A 52 10.13 -4.12 -22.42
C LYS A 52 11.07 -5.15 -23.05
N LEU A 53 12.15 -4.72 -23.68
CA LEU A 53 13.14 -5.61 -24.30
C LEU A 53 13.98 -6.40 -23.29
N ARG A 54 13.94 -6.06 -21.99
CA ARG A 54 14.63 -6.82 -20.94
C ARG A 54 14.08 -8.23 -20.75
N SER A 55 12.85 -8.48 -21.18
CA SER A 55 12.19 -9.78 -21.17
C SER A 55 12.00 -10.37 -22.57
N HIS A 56 12.79 -9.91 -23.56
CA HIS A 56 12.73 -10.44 -24.92
C HIS A 56 13.20 -11.90 -24.98
N GLY A 57 12.67 -12.68 -25.93
CA GLY A 57 12.98 -14.11 -26.07
C GLY A 57 14.43 -14.40 -26.45
N SER A 58 15.08 -13.48 -27.16
CA SER A 58 16.50 -13.55 -27.48
C SER A 58 17.37 -13.07 -26.32
N LYS A 59 18.29 -13.93 -25.86
CA LYS A 59 19.14 -13.68 -24.69
C LYS A 59 20.08 -12.49 -24.90
N SER A 60 20.65 -12.36 -26.10
CA SER A 60 21.55 -11.25 -26.47
C SER A 60 20.85 -9.89 -26.43
N VAL A 61 19.63 -9.81 -26.97
CA VAL A 61 18.75 -8.61 -26.90
C VAL A 61 18.42 -8.27 -25.44
N SER A 62 18.05 -9.28 -24.65
CA SER A 62 17.66 -9.10 -23.25
C SER A 62 18.79 -8.57 -22.37
N ASP A 63 20.02 -9.04 -22.59
CA ASP A 63 21.19 -8.67 -21.80
C ASP A 63 21.72 -7.29 -22.22
N LEU A 64 21.71 -6.97 -23.52
CA LEU A 64 22.01 -5.62 -24.01
C LEU A 64 20.99 -4.58 -23.51
N ALA A 65 19.70 -4.92 -23.47
CA ALA A 65 18.67 -4.04 -22.92
C ALA A 65 18.85 -3.79 -21.40
N LYS A 66 19.24 -4.82 -20.63
CA LYS A 66 19.55 -4.66 -19.19
C LYS A 66 20.76 -3.76 -18.98
N ASP A 67 21.79 -3.91 -19.79
CA ASP A 67 23.00 -3.07 -19.75
C ASP A 67 22.69 -1.60 -20.03
N VAL A 68 21.90 -1.31 -21.07
CA VAL A 68 21.50 0.05 -21.42
C VAL A 68 20.71 0.70 -20.27
N VAL A 69 19.77 -0.02 -19.67
CA VAL A 69 19.01 0.49 -18.52
C VAL A 69 19.89 0.73 -17.29
N ARG A 70 20.90 -0.11 -17.03
CA ARG A 70 21.84 0.10 -15.93
C ARG A 70 22.66 1.38 -16.14
N LYS A 71 23.17 1.61 -17.36
CA LYS A 71 23.93 2.82 -17.72
C LYS A 71 23.07 4.08 -17.58
N TRP A 72 21.83 4.06 -18.08
CA TRP A 72 20.92 5.20 -17.96
C TRP A 72 20.58 5.54 -16.50
N LYS A 73 20.41 4.54 -15.64
CA LYS A 73 20.21 4.76 -14.20
C LYS A 73 21.42 5.43 -13.55
N GLN A 74 22.63 4.99 -13.88
CA GLN A 74 23.86 5.57 -13.34
C GLN A 74 24.04 7.02 -13.79
N GLU A 75 23.78 7.34 -15.05
CA GLU A 75 23.95 8.72 -15.54
C GLU A 75 22.88 9.66 -15.00
N VAL A 76 21.64 9.19 -14.80
CA VAL A 76 20.58 9.99 -14.15
C VAL A 76 20.89 10.28 -12.68
N GLU A 77 21.39 9.29 -11.93
CA GLU A 77 21.81 9.50 -10.54
C GLU A 77 23.03 10.43 -10.46
N LYS A 78 23.97 10.31 -11.39
CA LYS A 78 25.12 11.22 -11.51
C LYS A 78 24.69 12.65 -11.89
N GLU A 79 23.71 12.81 -12.78
CA GLU A 79 23.11 14.12 -13.09
C GLU A 79 22.41 14.74 -11.86
N LYS A 80 21.70 13.93 -11.06
CA LYS A 80 21.08 14.40 -9.82
C LYS A 80 22.11 14.84 -8.79
N GLN A 81 23.24 14.15 -8.72
CA GLN A 81 24.36 14.54 -7.86
C GLN A 81 25.08 15.80 -8.37
N ALA A 82 25.20 15.97 -9.69
CA ALA A 82 25.86 17.14 -10.31
C ALA A 82 25.01 18.42 -10.28
N LYS A 83 23.67 18.32 -10.26
CA LYS A 83 22.75 19.48 -10.24
C LYS A 83 22.43 20.02 -8.85
N GLY A 84 23.13 19.58 -7.79
CA GLY A 84 23.04 20.15 -6.45
C GLY A 84 21.66 19.93 -5.79
N GLY A 85 21.58 18.94 -4.92
CA GLY A 85 20.39 18.69 -4.11
C GLY A 85 20.02 19.88 -3.21
N ALA A 86 18.76 20.31 -3.31
CA ALA A 86 17.93 20.75 -2.19
C ALA A 86 16.79 19.71 -2.11
N GLY A 87 16.47 19.08 -0.98
CA GLY A 87 16.38 19.65 0.36
C GLY A 87 17.50 19.35 1.35
N THR A 88 18.08 20.46 1.81
CA THR A 88 18.65 20.78 3.14
C THR A 88 19.69 19.85 3.77
N PRO A 89 20.92 20.40 3.95
CA PRO A 89 21.62 20.27 5.23
C PRO A 89 22.35 21.55 5.73
N LYS A 90 22.22 21.76 7.06
CA LYS A 90 23.19 22.22 8.09
C LYS A 90 23.77 23.65 8.14
N LEU A 91 23.75 24.20 9.37
CA LEU A 91 24.78 25.11 9.90
C LEU A 91 25.33 24.54 11.22
N ASN A 92 26.66 24.45 11.31
CA ASN A 92 27.41 24.22 12.55
C ASN A 92 28.64 25.15 12.48
N GLY A 93 28.75 26.09 13.43
CA GLY A 93 29.93 26.93 13.61
C GLY A 93 30.70 26.49 14.86
N LYS A 94 32.02 26.35 14.73
CA LYS A 94 32.97 25.91 15.77
C LYS A 94 33.98 27.03 16.00
N VAL A 95 34.37 27.30 17.25
CA VAL A 95 35.69 27.86 17.61
C VAL A 95 36.22 27.24 18.91
N SER A 96 37.55 27.06 18.93
CA SER A 96 38.46 26.39 19.88
C SER A 96 38.60 27.13 21.23
N ASP A 97 39.26 26.67 22.32
CA ASP A 97 40.58 26.04 22.46
C ASP A 97 40.92 25.69 23.96
N ARG A 98 41.97 24.88 24.20
CA ARG A 98 42.84 24.67 25.41
C ARG A 98 42.51 23.67 26.57
N LYS A 99 43.22 22.52 26.51
CA LYS A 99 44.20 21.90 27.46
C LYS A 99 43.97 21.84 29.00
N ALA A 100 43.96 20.64 29.61
CA ALA A 100 45.01 20.08 30.51
C ALA A 100 44.57 18.81 31.30
N SER A 101 45.56 17.98 31.66
CA SER A 101 45.65 16.64 32.27
C SER A 101 44.85 16.24 33.53
N GLY A 102 44.69 14.92 33.71
CA GLY A 102 44.52 14.24 35.01
C GLY A 102 44.03 12.78 34.90
N THR A 103 44.90 11.80 35.16
CA THR A 103 44.66 10.33 35.24
C THR A 103 43.97 9.91 36.57
N PRO A 104 43.84 8.61 36.91
CA PRO A 104 42.83 7.64 36.49
C PRO A 104 42.01 7.06 37.68
N VAL A 105 40.81 6.48 37.47
CA VAL A 105 40.26 5.39 38.31
C VAL A 105 38.99 4.76 37.69
N THR A 106 39.03 3.45 37.48
CA THR A 106 37.88 2.50 37.42
C THR A 106 37.28 2.31 38.84
N PRO A 107 36.09 1.69 39.08
CA PRO A 107 35.41 0.68 38.26
C PRO A 107 33.85 0.76 38.15
N THR A 108 33.33 -0.10 37.26
CA THR A 108 32.01 -0.79 37.30
C THR A 108 30.70 0.00 37.17
N ALA A 109 30.02 -0.15 36.02
CA ALA A 109 28.70 -0.80 35.90
C ALA A 109 28.20 -0.77 34.44
N GLN A 110 27.45 -1.80 34.07
CA GLN A 110 27.20 -2.29 32.72
C GLN A 110 26.09 -1.51 31.98
N SER A 111 26.31 -1.22 30.69
CA SER A 111 25.28 -1.12 29.64
C SER A 111 25.97 -1.00 28.26
N PRO A 112 25.80 -1.94 27.31
CA PRO A 112 26.38 -1.82 25.99
C PRO A 112 25.57 -0.86 25.12
N SER A 113 26.23 0.26 24.86
CA SER A 113 26.14 1.21 23.76
C SER A 113 25.25 0.84 22.56
N ALA A 114 24.28 1.71 22.31
CA ALA A 114 23.62 1.90 21.03
C ALA A 114 24.65 2.33 19.96
N GLY A 115 25.07 1.38 19.13
CA GLY A 115 25.81 1.61 17.90
C GLY A 115 24.83 1.82 16.73
N LYS A 116 24.72 3.05 16.24
CA LYS A 116 24.04 3.36 14.98
C LYS A 116 24.87 2.85 13.81
N SER A 117 24.39 1.76 13.19
CA SER A 117 24.80 1.30 11.87
C SER A 117 23.54 1.21 10.98
N PRO A 118 23.63 1.50 9.66
CA PRO A 118 22.46 1.55 8.78
C PRO A 118 21.80 0.18 8.71
N LEU A 119 20.46 0.16 8.87
CA LEU A 119 19.60 -1.03 8.84
C LEU A 119 19.93 -1.93 7.64
N ALA A 120 20.70 -2.98 7.88
CA ALA A 120 20.71 -4.17 7.03
C ALA A 120 19.52 -5.02 7.48
N GLU A 121 18.68 -5.45 6.54
CA GLU A 121 17.51 -6.29 6.78
C GLU A 121 17.89 -7.51 7.64
N ARG A 122 17.52 -7.49 8.94
CA ARG A 122 17.68 -8.65 9.81
C ARG A 122 16.62 -9.68 9.44
N SER A 123 17.04 -10.93 9.25
CA SER A 123 16.20 -12.09 8.94
C SER A 123 16.65 -13.28 9.78
N ALA A 124 15.82 -14.31 9.90
CA ALA A 124 16.15 -15.55 10.61
C ALA A 124 17.46 -16.18 10.11
N LYS A 125 17.77 -15.98 8.83
CA LYS A 125 19.00 -16.43 8.17
C LYS A 125 20.23 -15.61 8.54
N THR A 126 20.10 -14.30 8.74
CA THR A 126 21.21 -13.45 9.18
C THR A 126 21.51 -13.64 10.66
N ASP A 127 20.49 -13.95 11.46
CA ASP A 127 20.62 -14.15 12.91
C ASP A 127 20.94 -15.61 13.30
N GLY A 128 21.08 -16.52 12.32
CA GLY A 128 21.50 -17.91 12.55
C GLY A 128 20.50 -18.75 13.37
N ILE A 129 19.22 -18.40 13.35
CA ILE A 129 18.21 -19.02 14.22
C ILE A 129 17.77 -20.36 13.64
N ARG A 130 18.10 -21.44 14.35
CA ARG A 130 17.50 -22.77 14.10
C ARG A 130 16.14 -22.86 14.76
N VAL A 131 15.09 -22.76 13.95
CA VAL A 131 13.73 -23.02 14.37
C VAL A 131 13.47 -24.53 14.25
N GLU A 132 14.03 -25.32 15.17
CA GLU A 132 13.70 -26.75 15.32
C GLU A 132 13.02 -26.94 16.66
N VAL A 133 11.84 -26.34 16.83
CA VAL A 133 11.21 -26.20 18.15
C VAL A 133 9.92 -27.01 18.23
N THR A 134 9.30 -27.27 17.08
CA THR A 134 7.97 -27.87 17.02
C THR A 134 7.95 -29.30 16.49
N GLY A 135 9.07 -29.78 15.92
CA GLY A 135 9.18 -31.11 15.30
C GLY A 135 8.46 -31.23 13.95
N ASP A 136 7.86 -30.13 13.47
CA ASP A 136 6.95 -30.09 12.32
C ASP A 136 7.46 -29.05 11.31
N LYS A 137 8.01 -29.50 10.19
CA LYS A 137 8.70 -28.63 9.19
C LYS A 137 7.84 -27.46 8.70
N THR A 138 6.53 -27.64 8.65
CA THR A 138 5.58 -26.60 8.26
C THR A 138 5.40 -25.53 9.32
N ARG A 139 5.36 -25.93 10.61
CA ARG A 139 5.20 -25.00 11.74
C ARG A 139 6.48 -24.20 11.96
N ASP A 140 7.62 -24.87 11.87
CA ASP A 140 8.94 -24.23 11.97
C ASP A 140 9.13 -23.16 10.87
N LYS A 141 8.74 -23.44 9.62
CA LYS A 141 8.73 -22.44 8.53
C LYS A 141 7.75 -21.29 8.77
N CYS A 142 6.62 -21.54 9.44
CA CYS A 142 5.66 -20.49 9.78
C CYS A 142 6.24 -19.55 10.86
N ILE A 143 6.96 -20.09 11.84
CA ILE A 143 7.68 -19.31 12.84
C ILE A 143 8.80 -18.50 12.18
N GLU A 144 9.56 -19.09 11.25
CA GLU A 144 10.60 -18.38 10.48
C GLU A 144 10.00 -17.17 9.72
N LEU A 145 8.86 -17.37 9.04
CA LEU A 145 8.16 -16.28 8.34
C LEU A 145 7.74 -15.16 9.30
N ILE A 146 7.16 -15.49 10.46
CA ILE A 146 6.75 -14.48 11.45
C ILE A 146 7.98 -13.76 12.02
N TYR A 147 9.06 -14.48 12.30
CA TYR A 147 10.31 -13.90 12.76
C TYR A 147 10.84 -12.87 11.75
N ASP A 148 10.92 -13.24 10.47
CA ASP A 148 11.37 -12.35 9.40
C ASP A 148 10.54 -11.07 9.34
N ALA A 149 9.21 -11.17 9.43
CA ALA A 149 8.34 -9.98 9.44
C ALA A 149 8.58 -9.05 10.64
N LEU A 150 8.86 -9.62 11.82
CA LEU A 150 9.16 -8.85 13.02
C LEU A 150 10.60 -8.28 13.03
N ALA A 151 11.54 -8.90 12.29
CA ALA A 151 12.95 -8.54 12.28
C ALA A 151 13.30 -7.35 11.34
N VAL A 152 12.52 -7.14 10.26
CA VAL A 152 12.83 -6.21 9.14
C VAL A 152 13.16 -4.77 9.55
N ASP A 153 12.59 -4.22 10.63
CA ASP A 153 13.00 -2.90 11.17
C ASP A 153 13.07 -2.85 12.70
N SER A 154 13.21 -4.00 13.37
CA SER A 154 13.35 -4.01 14.83
C SER A 154 14.81 -3.97 15.25
N GLY A 155 15.13 -3.15 16.26
CA GLY A 155 16.41 -3.18 16.98
C GLY A 155 16.42 -4.12 18.19
N ALA A 156 15.31 -4.84 18.44
CA ALA A 156 15.11 -5.69 19.59
C ALA A 156 16.01 -6.94 19.56
N PRO A 157 16.33 -7.55 20.73
CA PRO A 157 17.11 -8.78 20.78
C PRO A 157 16.39 -9.93 20.04
N SER A 158 17.16 -10.75 19.33
CA SER A 158 16.66 -11.88 18.53
C SER A 158 15.85 -12.89 19.36
N GLU A 159 16.24 -13.12 20.62
CA GLU A 159 15.52 -14.00 21.53
C GLU A 159 14.09 -13.52 21.83
N GLN A 160 13.90 -12.21 22.01
CA GLN A 160 12.58 -11.64 22.27
C GLN A 160 11.68 -11.80 21.05
N ILE A 161 12.19 -11.51 19.85
CA ILE A 161 11.45 -11.66 18.60
C ILE A 161 11.07 -13.12 18.37
N LEU A 162 11.99 -14.05 18.63
CA LEU A 162 11.75 -15.48 18.53
C LEU A 162 10.68 -15.94 19.54
N GLY A 163 10.72 -15.44 20.77
CA GLY A 163 9.70 -15.71 21.80
C GLY A 163 8.31 -15.24 21.36
N ARG A 164 8.21 -14.04 20.78
CA ARG A 164 6.95 -13.53 20.21
C ARG A 164 6.48 -14.37 19.03
N ALA A 165 7.36 -14.70 18.09
CA ALA A 165 7.02 -15.52 16.92
C ALA A 165 6.49 -16.90 17.31
N LYS A 166 7.14 -17.58 18.28
CA LYS A 166 6.66 -18.84 18.86
C LYS A 166 5.28 -18.69 19.49
N GLY A 167 5.07 -17.63 20.26
CA GLY A 167 3.77 -17.37 20.89
C GLY A 167 2.65 -17.14 19.87
N ILE A 168 2.93 -16.43 18.78
CA ILE A 168 1.95 -16.15 17.72
C ILE A 168 1.58 -17.47 17.05
N GLU A 169 2.57 -18.28 16.69
CA GLU A 169 2.32 -19.59 16.09
C GLU A 169 1.52 -20.51 17.01
N ALA A 170 1.88 -20.59 18.29
CA ALA A 170 1.18 -21.38 19.29
C ALA A 170 -0.28 -20.94 19.49
N SER A 171 -0.55 -19.63 19.38
CA SER A 171 -1.92 -19.10 19.48
C SER A 171 -2.75 -19.45 18.23
N VAL A 172 -2.15 -19.38 17.04
CA VAL A 172 -2.83 -19.70 15.78
C VAL A 172 -3.08 -21.20 15.66
N ILE A 173 -2.11 -22.07 16.00
CA ILE A 173 -2.32 -23.52 15.92
C ILE A 173 -3.41 -23.99 16.90
N ALA A 174 -3.52 -23.36 18.08
CA ALA A 174 -4.55 -23.66 19.05
C ALA A 174 -5.96 -23.34 18.55
N GLU A 175 -6.10 -22.31 17.70
CA GLU A 175 -7.39 -21.94 17.09
C GLU A 175 -7.77 -22.85 15.92
N PHE A 176 -6.80 -23.28 15.10
CA PHE A 176 -7.06 -24.07 13.89
C PHE A 176 -6.90 -25.59 14.08
N ASN A 177 -6.47 -26.03 15.28
CA ASN A 177 -6.28 -27.40 15.72
C ASN A 177 -5.56 -28.30 14.70
N GLY A 178 -4.53 -27.77 14.03
CA GLY A 178 -3.71 -28.49 13.04
C GLY A 178 -3.08 -27.60 11.96
N ALA A 179 -2.08 -28.14 11.26
CA ALA A 179 -1.35 -27.46 10.19
C ALA A 179 -2.12 -27.42 8.84
N ASN A 180 -3.41 -27.08 8.92
CA ASN A 180 -4.35 -27.06 7.81
C ASN A 180 -4.09 -25.90 6.82
N ALA A 181 -4.75 -25.93 5.66
CA ALA A 181 -4.67 -24.84 4.68
C ALA A 181 -5.13 -23.49 5.27
N ALA A 182 -6.14 -23.51 6.15
CA ALA A 182 -6.63 -22.33 6.85
C ALA A 182 -5.57 -21.73 7.80
N TYR A 183 -4.86 -22.56 8.55
CA TYR A 183 -3.72 -22.16 9.38
C TYR A 183 -2.63 -21.47 8.53
N LYS A 184 -2.22 -22.09 7.42
CA LYS A 184 -1.22 -21.49 6.51
C LYS A 184 -1.69 -20.18 5.88
N SER A 185 -3.00 -20.04 5.62
CA SER A 185 -3.59 -18.80 5.11
C SER A 185 -3.54 -17.70 6.16
N LYS A 186 -3.91 -18.01 7.41
CA LYS A 186 -3.87 -17.09 8.53
C LYS A 186 -2.45 -16.61 8.81
N ILE A 187 -1.46 -17.50 8.88
CA ILE A 187 -0.04 -17.15 9.07
C ILE A 187 0.45 -16.22 7.95
N ARG A 188 0.11 -16.51 6.67
CA ARG A 188 0.46 -15.62 5.56
C ARG A 188 -0.18 -14.24 5.66
N SER A 189 -1.44 -14.18 6.11
CA SER A 189 -2.12 -12.90 6.35
C SER A 189 -1.44 -12.09 7.46
N LEU A 190 -1.09 -12.73 8.59
CA LEU A 190 -0.35 -12.09 9.68
C LEU A 190 1.02 -11.59 9.21
N PHE A 191 1.74 -12.41 8.44
CA PHE A 191 3.02 -12.05 7.85
C PHE A 191 2.95 -10.80 6.97
N VAL A 192 1.99 -10.74 6.05
CA VAL A 192 1.83 -9.58 5.14
C VAL A 192 1.49 -8.32 5.92
N ASN A 193 0.60 -8.41 6.91
CA ASN A 193 0.22 -7.27 7.75
C ASN A 193 1.39 -6.78 8.63
N LEU A 194 2.22 -7.67 9.16
CA LEU A 194 3.41 -7.31 9.94
C LEU A 194 4.53 -6.71 9.08
N LYS A 195 4.63 -7.13 7.81
CA LYS A 195 5.62 -6.62 6.85
C LYS A 195 5.17 -5.35 6.14
N ASP A 196 3.99 -4.82 6.46
CA ASP A 196 3.49 -3.60 5.84
C ASP A 196 4.34 -2.39 6.26
N LYS A 197 5.01 -1.78 5.29
CA LYS A 197 5.85 -0.60 5.49
C LYS A 197 5.05 0.62 5.95
N HIS A 198 3.75 0.66 5.65
CA HIS A 198 2.87 1.76 6.03
C HIS A 198 2.33 1.66 7.47
N ASN A 199 2.61 0.55 8.18
CA ASN A 199 2.20 0.37 9.58
C ASN A 199 3.33 -0.20 10.46
N PRO A 200 4.43 0.54 10.68
CA PRO A 200 5.52 0.08 11.54
C PRO A 200 5.11 -0.04 13.02
N GLY A 201 4.11 0.74 13.44
CA GLY A 201 3.62 0.76 14.83
C GLY A 201 2.99 -0.56 15.26
N LEU A 202 2.35 -1.30 14.35
CA LEU A 202 1.81 -2.64 14.65
C LEU A 202 2.92 -3.62 15.04
N ARG A 203 4.03 -3.63 14.29
CA ARG A 203 5.17 -4.50 14.57
C ARG A 203 5.84 -4.11 15.87
N GLU A 204 6.03 -2.81 16.12
CA GLU A 204 6.60 -2.31 17.37
C GLU A 204 5.74 -2.73 18.57
N SER A 205 4.41 -2.56 18.48
CA SER A 205 3.47 -2.94 19.55
C SER A 205 3.49 -4.44 19.87
N VAL A 206 3.72 -5.30 18.87
CA VAL A 206 3.84 -6.75 19.06
C VAL A 206 5.18 -7.12 19.69
N VAL A 207 6.26 -6.43 19.33
CA VAL A 207 7.60 -6.67 19.89
C VAL A 207 7.69 -6.15 21.33
N SER A 208 7.23 -4.93 21.60
CA SER A 208 7.16 -4.31 22.93
C SER A 208 6.28 -5.12 23.88
N GLY A 209 5.20 -5.71 23.35
CA GLY A 209 4.22 -6.48 24.12
C GLY A 209 2.98 -5.68 24.53
N ASP A 210 2.86 -4.42 24.09
CA ASP A 210 1.64 -3.60 24.26
C ASP A 210 0.43 -4.28 23.62
N LEU A 211 0.66 -4.97 22.49
CA LEU A 211 -0.33 -5.83 21.87
C LEU A 211 -0.07 -7.30 22.27
N PRO A 212 -0.95 -7.93 23.08
CA PRO A 212 -0.76 -9.30 23.48
C PRO A 212 -0.90 -10.24 22.28
N VAL A 213 -0.01 -11.23 22.24
CA VAL A 213 0.12 -12.21 21.16
C VAL A 213 -1.19 -12.96 20.86
N ILE A 214 -1.94 -13.31 21.90
CA ILE A 214 -3.23 -14.02 21.79
C ILE A 214 -4.26 -13.13 21.07
N ARG A 215 -4.29 -11.83 21.38
CA ARG A 215 -5.18 -10.87 20.72
C ARG A 215 -4.78 -10.70 19.27
N PHE A 216 -3.49 -10.51 19.00
CA PHE A 216 -2.97 -10.36 17.64
C PHE A 216 -3.32 -11.56 16.74
N ALA A 217 -3.19 -12.79 17.24
CA ALA A 217 -3.54 -13.99 16.49
C ALA A 217 -5.03 -14.01 16.06
N LYS A 218 -5.93 -13.51 16.92
CA LYS A 218 -7.38 -13.48 16.66
C LYS A 218 -7.83 -12.30 15.82
N MET A 219 -7.08 -11.19 15.79
CA MET A 219 -7.46 -9.99 15.05
C MET A 219 -7.66 -10.26 13.55
N THR A 220 -8.57 -9.49 12.95
CA THR A 220 -8.84 -9.56 11.50
C THR A 220 -7.86 -8.71 10.71
N SER A 221 -7.71 -8.99 9.41
CA SER A 221 -6.84 -8.19 8.53
C SER A 221 -7.25 -6.71 8.49
N ALA A 222 -8.55 -6.42 8.62
CA ALA A 222 -9.05 -5.05 8.67
C ALA A 222 -8.68 -4.35 9.99
N GLU A 223 -8.70 -5.06 11.11
CA GLU A 223 -8.32 -4.53 12.42
C GLU A 223 -6.81 -4.34 12.59
N MET A 224 -5.99 -5.04 11.80
CA MET A 224 -4.53 -4.89 11.80
C MET A 224 -4.03 -3.79 10.85
N ALA A 225 -4.89 -3.28 9.97
CA ALA A 225 -4.50 -2.23 9.02
C ALA A 225 -4.13 -0.91 9.73
N SER A 226 -3.39 -0.05 9.02
CA SER A 226 -3.07 1.30 9.50
C SER A 226 -4.35 2.09 9.81
N GLU A 227 -4.24 3.08 10.70
CA GLU A 227 -5.40 3.92 11.06
C GLU A 227 -5.96 4.67 9.85
N GLU A 228 -5.09 5.16 8.96
CA GLU A 228 -5.49 5.79 7.70
C GLU A 228 -6.28 4.82 6.81
N ARG A 229 -5.80 3.57 6.68
CA ARG A 229 -6.48 2.56 5.86
C ARG A 229 -7.84 2.18 6.47
N LYS A 230 -7.91 2.02 7.79
CA LYS A 230 -9.16 1.77 8.52
C LYS A 230 -10.17 2.91 8.31
N ALA A 231 -9.71 4.16 8.40
CA ALA A 231 -10.57 5.32 8.16
C ALA A 231 -11.07 5.36 6.72
N ALA A 232 -10.21 5.09 5.74
CA ALA A 232 -10.59 5.02 4.34
C ALA A 232 -11.62 3.90 4.07
N ASP A 233 -11.39 2.70 4.59
CA ASP A 233 -12.30 1.58 4.42
C ASP A 233 -13.65 1.84 5.13
N ASN A 234 -13.65 2.49 6.29
CA ASN A 234 -14.89 2.92 6.97
C ASN A 234 -15.66 3.96 6.15
N LYS A 235 -14.97 4.91 5.53
CA LYS A 235 -15.60 5.90 4.63
C LYS A 235 -16.20 5.22 3.41
N ILE A 236 -15.51 4.25 2.81
CA ILE A 236 -16.04 3.46 1.69
C ILE A 236 -17.28 2.70 2.12
N LYS A 237 -17.28 2.06 3.30
CA LYS A 237 -18.45 1.36 3.84
C LYS A 237 -19.64 2.30 4.04
N GLN A 238 -19.42 3.49 4.61
CA GLN A 238 -20.48 4.48 4.80
C GLN A 238 -21.03 4.99 3.47
N ASN A 239 -20.15 5.27 2.50
CA ASN A 239 -20.57 5.69 1.16
C ASN A 239 -21.34 4.59 0.43
N ASN A 240 -20.89 3.34 0.53
CA ASN A 240 -21.60 2.20 -0.06
C ASN A 240 -22.98 2.02 0.58
N LEU A 241 -23.08 2.16 1.90
CA LEU A 241 -24.37 2.13 2.60
C LEU A 241 -25.27 3.27 2.12
N PHE A 242 -24.77 4.50 2.09
CA PHE A 242 -25.51 5.67 1.62
C PHE A 242 -25.99 5.52 0.18
N ASN A 243 -25.12 5.08 -0.74
CA ASN A 243 -25.46 4.89 -2.14
C ASN A 243 -26.44 3.72 -2.37
N SER A 244 -26.50 2.75 -1.44
CA SER A 244 -27.46 1.65 -1.50
C SER A 244 -28.86 2.04 -1.02
N LEU A 245 -28.98 3.12 -0.23
CA LEU A 245 -30.27 3.68 0.14
C LEU A 245 -30.86 4.32 -1.11
N GLY A 246 -32.00 3.80 -1.56
CA GLY A 246 -32.71 4.39 -2.70
C GLY A 246 -33.07 5.84 -2.41
N ALA A 247 -32.94 6.71 -3.41
CA ALA A 247 -33.41 8.08 -3.30
C ALA A 247 -34.92 8.05 -3.03
N GLU A 248 -35.34 8.58 -1.88
CA GLU A 248 -36.75 8.76 -1.60
C GLU A 248 -37.30 9.81 -2.58
N GLU A 249 -38.40 9.49 -3.26
CA GLU A 249 -39.04 10.45 -4.16
C GLU A 249 -39.50 11.67 -3.35
N GLN A 250 -38.80 12.78 -3.51
CA GLN A 250 -39.14 14.03 -2.85
C GLN A 250 -40.39 14.63 -3.53
N GLN A 251 -41.57 14.19 -3.09
CA GLN A 251 -42.85 14.73 -3.52
C GLN A 251 -43.24 15.89 -2.60
N ALA A 252 -43.69 17.01 -3.18
CA ALA A 252 -44.12 18.17 -2.40
C ALA A 252 -45.31 17.81 -1.49
N GLU A 253 -45.15 18.05 -0.19
CA GLU A 253 -46.25 17.93 0.76
C GLU A 253 -47.12 19.18 0.71
N THR A 254 -48.43 18.99 0.66
CA THR A 254 -49.43 20.05 0.78
C THR A 254 -50.37 19.77 1.94
N ASP A 255 -50.83 20.84 2.55
CA ASP A 255 -51.85 20.87 3.59
C ASP A 255 -53.25 21.16 3.04
N ALA A 256 -53.42 21.31 1.71
CA ALA A 256 -54.71 21.58 1.08
C ALA A 256 -55.74 20.46 1.31
N PHE A 257 -55.26 19.21 1.47
CA PHE A 257 -56.10 18.03 1.64
C PHE A 257 -56.00 17.44 3.04
N GLN A 258 -57.14 17.08 3.63
CA GLN A 258 -57.20 16.34 4.89
C GLN A 258 -57.47 14.85 4.63
N CYS A 259 -56.64 13.98 5.21
CA CYS A 259 -56.84 12.54 5.08
C CYS A 259 -58.07 12.08 5.88
N SER A 260 -58.97 11.32 5.26
CA SER A 260 -60.15 10.77 5.94
C SER A 260 -59.82 9.74 7.04
N ARG A 261 -58.70 9.01 6.91
CA ARG A 261 -58.34 7.92 7.82
C ARG A 261 -57.60 8.40 9.08
N CYS A 262 -56.59 9.25 8.92
CA CYS A 262 -55.78 9.75 10.04
C CYS A 262 -56.04 11.22 10.40
N LYS A 263 -56.92 11.92 9.67
CA LYS A 263 -57.30 13.34 9.86
C LYS A 263 -56.16 14.35 9.75
N GLN A 264 -54.96 13.92 9.38
CA GLN A 264 -53.82 14.81 9.16
C GLN A 264 -53.86 15.47 7.79
N ARG A 265 -53.30 16.68 7.71
CA ARG A 265 -53.18 17.49 6.50
C ARG A 265 -51.76 17.41 5.92
N LYS A 266 -51.25 16.20 5.79
CA LYS A 266 -49.94 15.91 5.15
C LYS A 266 -50.17 14.99 3.97
N CYS A 267 -50.39 15.59 2.81
CA CYS A 267 -50.77 14.88 1.60
C CYS A 267 -49.88 15.29 0.43
N ARG A 268 -49.61 14.37 -0.48
CA ARG A 268 -49.00 14.67 -1.78
C ARG A 268 -50.05 14.45 -2.87
N TYR A 269 -50.05 15.30 -3.89
CA TYR A 269 -51.01 15.18 -4.98
C TYR A 269 -50.33 15.18 -6.34
N ARG A 270 -50.97 14.53 -7.31
CA ARG A 270 -50.64 14.63 -8.74
C ARG A 270 -51.93 14.78 -9.53
N GLN A 271 -51.90 15.60 -10.56
CA GLN A 271 -53.03 15.77 -11.48
C GLN A 271 -52.74 14.98 -12.75
N ALA A 272 -53.74 14.27 -13.25
CA ALA A 272 -53.67 13.61 -14.54
C ALA A 272 -55.03 13.66 -15.23
N GLN A 273 -55.02 13.95 -16.54
CA GLN A 273 -56.22 13.87 -17.37
C GLN A 273 -56.55 12.39 -17.60
N THR A 274 -57.58 11.89 -16.92
CA THR A 274 -58.05 10.50 -17.07
C THR A 274 -59.39 10.38 -17.79
N ARG A 275 -59.94 11.50 -18.25
CA ARG A 275 -61.24 11.62 -18.90
C ARG A 275 -61.13 12.42 -20.19
N SER A 276 -62.22 12.57 -20.95
CA SER A 276 -62.27 13.37 -22.19
C SER A 276 -61.77 14.79 -21.95
N ALA A 277 -61.37 15.48 -23.03
CA ALA A 277 -60.83 16.85 -22.94
C ALA A 277 -61.83 17.88 -22.40
N ASP A 278 -63.13 17.55 -22.44
CA ASP A 278 -64.22 18.39 -21.96
C ASP A 278 -64.40 18.34 -20.43
N GLU A 279 -63.74 17.41 -19.74
CA GLU A 279 -63.81 17.26 -18.28
C GLU A 279 -62.51 17.74 -17.60
N PRO A 280 -62.58 18.29 -16.37
CA PRO A 280 -61.39 18.76 -15.66
C PRO A 280 -60.43 17.62 -15.26
N MET A 281 -59.18 17.97 -14.98
CA MET A 281 -58.15 17.00 -14.57
C MET A 281 -58.53 16.26 -13.28
N THR A 282 -58.25 14.96 -13.23
CA THR A 282 -58.43 14.18 -11.99
C THR A 282 -57.23 14.35 -11.07
N THR A 283 -57.48 14.74 -9.83
CA THR A 283 -56.45 14.91 -8.81
C THR A 283 -56.34 13.63 -7.97
N PHE A 284 -55.16 13.00 -7.98
CA PHE A 284 -54.81 11.85 -7.15
C PHE A 284 -54.08 12.33 -5.91
N VAL A 285 -54.62 12.06 -4.72
CA VAL A 285 -54.03 12.45 -3.44
C VAL A 285 -53.59 11.21 -2.68
N THR A 286 -52.40 11.27 -2.09
CA THR A 286 -51.88 10.24 -1.19
C THR A 286 -51.50 10.87 0.14
N CYS A 287 -52.00 10.35 1.26
CA CYS A 287 -51.57 10.77 2.58
C CYS A 287 -50.14 10.28 2.85
N VAL A 288 -49.26 11.15 3.33
CA VAL A 288 -47.86 10.81 3.64
C VAL A 288 -47.77 9.93 4.88
N ASN A 289 -48.64 10.13 5.88
CA ASN A 289 -48.55 9.40 7.14
C ASN A 289 -49.17 7.98 7.07
N CYS A 290 -50.39 7.84 6.56
CA CYS A 290 -51.07 6.53 6.53
C CYS A 290 -51.11 5.86 5.15
N ASN A 291 -50.47 6.45 4.13
CA ASN A 291 -50.46 5.99 2.74
C ASN A 291 -51.84 5.71 2.13
N ASN A 292 -52.91 6.29 2.70
CA ASN A 292 -54.24 6.24 2.10
C ASN A 292 -54.24 7.02 0.78
N ARG A 293 -54.87 6.46 -0.26
CA ARG A 293 -54.92 7.03 -1.61
C ARG A 293 -56.36 7.24 -2.03
N TRP A 294 -56.66 8.40 -2.59
CA TRP A 294 -57.98 8.71 -3.11
C TRP A 294 -57.89 9.69 -4.28
N LYS A 295 -58.99 9.83 -5.04
CA LYS A 295 -59.06 10.69 -6.22
C LYS A 295 -60.32 11.54 -6.19
N PHE A 296 -60.27 12.69 -6.85
CA PHE A 296 -61.45 13.51 -7.12
C PHE A 296 -61.35 14.06 -8.55
N SER A 297 -62.49 14.07 -9.23
CA SER A 297 -62.70 14.59 -10.58
C SER A 297 -63.71 15.73 -10.50
#